data_AF-A0A834J222-F1
#
_entry.id   AF-A0A834J222-F1
#
_cell.length_a   1.000
_cell.length_b   1.000
_cell.length_c   1.000
_cell.angle_alpha   90.00
_cell.angle_beta   90.00
_cell.angle_gamma   90.00
#
_symmetry.space_group_name_H-M   'P 1'
#
loop_
_entity.id
_entity.type
_entity.pdbx_description
1 polymer ?
#
loop_
_entity_poly.entity_id
_entity_poly.type
_entity_poly.pdbx_seq_one_letter_code
_entity_poly.pdbx_strand_id
1 'polypeptide(L)'
;MHARMHESTYPVSDEEYLSTIWGPTCDSCDCIIKDVLLPEFYIGDWLVWKDMGAYAASRVCEFNGFSKPIVYPFFRESEWNNFRASTKQLNSCQYKKIIECSLY
;
A
#
# COMPACT_ATOMS: atom_id res chain seq x y z
N MET A 1 -3.63 11.16 -7.63
CA MET A 1 -3.26 10.28 -6.50
C MET A 1 -4.12 10.73 -5.34
N HIS A 2 -5.30 10.12 -5.14
CA HIS A 2 -6.22 10.59 -4.10
C HIS A 2 -7.18 9.48 -3.71
N ALA A 3 -7.31 9.22 -2.41
CA ALA A 3 -8.41 8.47 -1.84
C ALA A 3 -8.75 9.11 -0.49
N ARG A 4 -9.82 9.90 -0.44
CA ARG A 4 -10.35 10.44 0.82
C ARG A 4 -11.28 9.40 1.44
N MET A 5 -10.81 8.71 2.47
CA MET A 5 -11.64 7.79 3.26
C MET A 5 -12.21 8.43 4.53
N HIS A 6 -11.79 9.64 4.89
CA HIS A 6 -12.33 10.38 6.03
C HIS A 6 -13.09 11.63 5.59
N GLU A 7 -14.20 11.91 6.28
CA GLU A 7 -15.00 13.11 6.13
C GLU A 7 -14.24 14.26 6.82
N SER A 8 -13.37 14.93 6.05
CA SER A 8 -12.59 16.05 6.56
C SER A 8 -13.53 17.16 7.06
N THR A 9 -13.26 17.68 8.26
CA THR A 9 -13.99 18.84 8.83
C THR A 9 -13.60 20.15 8.14
N TYR A 10 -12.58 20.14 7.28
CA TYR A 10 -12.08 21.31 6.57
C TYR A 10 -12.74 21.46 5.18
N PRO A 11 -13.00 22.71 4.73
CA PRO A 11 -13.53 22.95 3.40
C PRO A 11 -12.54 22.45 2.35
N VAL A 12 -13.03 21.61 1.42
CA VAL A 12 -12.22 21.10 0.32
C VAL A 12 -12.02 22.22 -0.70
N SER A 13 -10.77 22.62 -0.91
CA SER A 13 -10.35 23.48 -2.02
C SER A 13 -9.70 22.63 -3.11
N ASP A 14 -9.91 23.01 -4.37
CA ASP A 14 -9.23 22.44 -5.55
C ASP A 14 -7.94 23.20 -5.90
N GLU A 15 -7.55 24.19 -5.08
CA GLU A 15 -6.26 24.87 -5.21
C GLU A 15 -5.11 23.89 -4.94
N GLU A 16 -4.11 23.90 -5.82
CA GLU A 16 -2.91 23.08 -5.68
C GLU A 16 -1.70 23.95 -5.32
N TYR A 17 -0.84 23.41 -4.47
CA TYR A 17 0.37 24.05 -3.98
C TYR A 17 1.59 23.21 -4.33
N LEU A 18 2.71 23.89 -4.65
CA LEU A 18 3.98 23.22 -4.87
C LEU A 18 4.47 22.59 -3.56
N SER A 19 4.56 21.26 -3.55
CA SER A 19 4.72 20.45 -2.35
C SER A 19 5.83 19.42 -2.50
N THR A 20 6.37 18.98 -1.36
CA THR A 20 7.34 17.87 -1.28
C THR A 20 6.86 16.88 -0.23
N ILE A 21 6.81 15.60 -0.58
CA ILE A 21 6.43 14.53 0.35
C ILE A 21 7.70 13.87 0.88
N TRP A 22 7.85 13.90 2.20
CA TRP A 22 8.95 13.28 2.93
C TRP A 22 8.48 11.98 3.59
N GLY A 23 9.39 11.02 3.72
CA GLY A 23 9.18 9.86 4.55
C GLY A 23 9.32 10.19 6.05
N PRO A 24 9.07 9.20 6.92
CA PRO A 24 9.00 9.43 8.36
C PRO A 24 10.38 9.54 9.03
N THR A 25 11.47 9.25 8.32
CA THR A 25 12.81 9.32 8.91
C THR A 25 13.34 10.75 8.92
N CYS A 26 14.20 11.06 9.89
CA CYS A 26 14.89 12.35 9.96
C CYS A 26 16.09 12.42 8.99
N ASP A 27 16.07 11.63 7.90
CA ASP A 27 17.14 11.59 6.91
C ASP A 27 16.82 12.53 5.74
N SER A 28 17.78 13.38 5.38
CA SER A 28 17.69 14.26 4.20
C SER A 28 17.50 13.51 2.87
N CYS A 29 17.82 12.22 2.82
CA CYS A 29 17.61 11.35 1.68
C CYS A 29 16.20 10.71 1.66
N ASP A 30 15.43 10.79 2.75
CA ASP A 30 14.09 10.19 2.84
C ASP A 30 13.01 11.11 2.23
N CYS A 31 13.20 11.41 0.96
CA CYS A 31 12.29 12.22 0.17
C CYS A 31 11.63 11.36 -0.91
N ILE A 32 10.31 11.26 -0.86
CA ILE A 32 9.53 10.37 -1.73
C ILE A 32 9.26 11.04 -3.08
N ILE A 33 8.81 12.30 -3.07
CA ILE A 33 8.60 13.10 -4.27
C ILE A 33 8.84 14.57 -3.96
N LYS A 34 9.56 15.26 -4.86
CA LYS A 34 9.82 16.70 -4.79
C LYS A 34 9.00 17.43 -5.84
N ASP A 35 8.68 18.68 -5.54
CA ASP A 35 8.12 19.65 -6.48
C ASP A 35 6.85 19.15 -7.21
N VAL A 36 5.92 18.60 -6.46
CA VAL A 36 4.62 18.10 -6.96
C VAL A 36 3.50 19.05 -6.57
N LEU A 37 2.59 19.33 -7.51
CA LEU A 37 1.36 20.07 -7.22
C LEU A 37 0.36 19.15 -6.53
N LEU A 38 -0.09 19.57 -5.35
CA LEU A 38 -1.02 18.81 -4.50
C LEU A 38 -2.00 19.76 -3.84
N PRO A 39 -3.25 19.33 -3.59
CA PRO A 39 -4.17 20.08 -2.73
C PRO A 39 -3.64 20.16 -1.29
N GLU A 40 -4.23 21.02 -0.48
CA GLU A 40 -3.93 21.07 0.97
C GLU A 40 -4.27 19.73 1.64
N PHE A 41 -3.35 19.23 2.46
CA PHE A 41 -3.51 18.01 3.27
C PHE A 41 -3.43 18.36 4.76
N TYR A 42 -4.21 17.65 5.57
CA TYR A 42 -4.18 17.74 7.03
C TYR A 42 -3.64 16.47 7.66
N ILE A 43 -3.18 16.58 8.91
CA ILE A 43 -2.75 15.42 9.69
C ILE A 43 -3.94 14.45 9.81
N GLY A 44 -3.71 13.20 9.41
CA GLY A 44 -4.73 12.14 9.38
C GLY A 44 -5.30 11.86 7.99
N ASP A 45 -5.01 12.71 6.99
CA ASP A 45 -5.36 12.41 5.61
C ASP A 45 -4.52 11.25 5.05
N TRP A 46 -5.09 10.56 4.07
CA TRP A 46 -4.47 9.38 3.47
C TRP A 46 -3.95 9.67 2.08
N LEU A 47 -2.73 9.23 1.82
CA LEU A 47 -2.12 9.18 0.50
C LEU A 47 -2.07 7.72 0.03
N VAL A 48 -2.41 7.49 -1.25
CA VAL A 48 -2.45 6.15 -1.83
C VAL A 48 -1.57 6.09 -3.07
N TRP A 49 -0.56 5.22 -3.02
CA TRP A 49 0.30 4.87 -4.15
C TRP A 49 -0.22 3.62 -4.84
N LYS A 50 -0.25 3.65 -6.18
CA LYS A 50 -0.49 2.46 -7.00
C LYS A 50 0.83 1.80 -7.34
N ASP A 51 0.76 0.59 -7.89
CA ASP A 51 1.91 -0.12 -8.47
C ASP A 51 3.05 -0.45 -7.48
N MET A 52 2.73 -0.52 -6.18
CA MET A 52 3.67 -0.87 -5.09
C MET A 52 3.93 -2.39 -4.95
N GLY A 53 3.63 -3.18 -5.99
CA GLY A 53 3.71 -4.65 -5.94
C GLY A 53 5.12 -5.21 -6.21
N ALA A 54 5.93 -4.52 -7.01
CA ALA A 54 7.27 -4.97 -7.37
C ALA A 54 8.33 -4.20 -6.56
N TYR A 55 9.28 -4.92 -5.97
CA TYR A 55 10.47 -4.40 -5.28
C TYR A 55 10.26 -3.44 -4.08
N ALA A 56 9.02 -3.07 -3.74
CA ALA A 56 8.74 -2.23 -2.58
C ALA A 56 9.00 -2.99 -1.27
N ALA A 57 8.29 -4.10 -1.05
CA ALA A 57 8.42 -4.89 0.18
C ALA A 57 9.84 -5.46 0.38
N SER A 58 10.54 -5.82 -0.70
CA SER A 58 11.91 -6.35 -0.61
C SER A 58 12.96 -5.33 -0.14
N ARG A 59 12.64 -4.03 -0.19
CA ARG A 59 13.55 -2.94 0.22
C ARG A 59 13.20 -2.35 1.58
N VAL A 60 12.12 -2.82 2.22
CA VAL A 60 11.71 -2.32 3.54
C VAL A 60 12.71 -2.78 4.61
N CYS A 61 13.08 -1.85 5.48
CA CYS A 61 13.83 -2.10 6.70
C CYS A 61 13.21 -1.33 7.87
N GLU A 62 13.52 -1.73 9.09
CA GLU A 62 12.98 -1.12 10.33
C GLU A 62 13.91 -0.02 10.85
N PHE A 63 14.49 0.76 9.93
CA PHE A 63 15.32 1.89 10.27
C PHE A 63 14.52 2.91 11.09
N ASN A 64 15.15 3.52 12.11
CA ASN A 64 14.50 4.37 13.12
C ASN A 64 13.32 3.71 13.87
N GLY A 65 13.20 2.38 13.85
CA GLY A 65 12.16 1.65 14.57
C GLY A 65 10.77 1.74 13.92
N PHE A 66 10.66 2.18 12.67
CA PHE A 66 9.40 2.14 11.94
C PHE A 66 9.08 0.72 11.48
N SER A 67 7.93 0.19 11.92
CA SER A 67 7.49 -1.15 11.56
C SER A 67 7.20 -1.28 10.07
N LYS A 68 7.36 -2.50 9.54
CA LYS A 68 7.01 -2.81 8.15
C LYS A 68 5.50 -2.64 7.90
N PRO A 69 5.08 -2.21 6.71
CA PRO A 69 3.65 -2.15 6.37
C PRO A 69 2.98 -3.52 6.43
N ILE A 70 1.74 -3.56 6.93
CA ILE A 70 0.92 -4.77 6.91
C ILE A 70 0.38 -5.00 5.50
N VAL A 71 0.49 -6.22 4.99
CA VAL A 71 -0.05 -6.60 3.68
C VAL A 71 -1.38 -7.31 3.88
N TYR A 72 -2.45 -6.73 3.31
CA TYR A 72 -3.77 -7.34 3.28
C TYR A 72 -4.06 -7.89 1.88
N PRO A 73 -3.88 -9.21 1.65
CA PRO A 73 -4.25 -9.81 0.38
C PRO A 73 -5.78 -9.82 0.23
N PHE A 74 -6.27 -9.47 -0.95
CA PHE A 74 -7.68 -9.55 -1.29
C PHE A 74 -7.86 -10.13 -2.69
N PHE A 75 -9.00 -10.77 -2.92
CA PHE A 75 -9.37 -11.37 -4.20
C PHE A 75 -10.81 -10.96 -4.52
N ARG A 76 -11.12 -10.78 -5.80
CA ARG A 76 -12.53 -10.78 -6.19
C ARG A 76 -13.07 -12.20 -6.00
N GLU A 77 -14.34 -12.30 -5.59
CA GLU A 77 -14.97 -13.59 -5.36
C GLU A 77 -14.93 -14.50 -6.60
N SER A 78 -15.13 -13.92 -7.79
CA SER A 78 -15.03 -14.64 -9.07
C SER A 78 -13.62 -15.21 -9.32
N GLU A 79 -12.58 -14.44 -9.03
CA GLU A 79 -11.17 -14.85 -9.18
C GLU A 79 -10.82 -15.94 -8.17
N TRP A 80 -11.31 -15.81 -6.93
CA TRP A 80 -11.13 -16.82 -5.89
C TRP A 80 -11.80 -18.15 -6.26
N ASN A 81 -13.03 -18.09 -6.80
CA ASN A 81 -13.74 -19.28 -7.26
C ASN A 81 -13.01 -19.96 -8.44
N ASN A 82 -12.51 -19.17 -9.39
CA ASN A 82 -11.69 -19.68 -10.49
C ASN A 82 -10.40 -20.33 -9.97
N PHE A 83 -9.68 -19.65 -9.07
CA PHE A 83 -8.47 -20.19 -8.44
C PHE A 83 -8.75 -21.50 -7.72
N ARG A 84 -9.82 -21.59 -6.93
CA ARG A 84 -10.25 -22.82 -6.25
C ARG A 84 -10.64 -23.94 -7.23
N ALA A 85 -11.32 -23.63 -8.32
CA ALA A 85 -11.69 -24.62 -9.32
C ALA A 85 -10.45 -25.20 -10.03
N SER A 86 -9.50 -24.34 -10.40
CA SER A 86 -8.23 -24.74 -11.03
C SER A 86 -7.32 -25.51 -10.07
N THR A 87 -7.29 -25.15 -8.79
CA THR A 87 -6.45 -25.82 -7.79
C THR A 87 -7.00 -27.17 -7.33
N LYS A 88 -8.31 -27.43 -7.42
CA LYS A 88 -8.88 -28.78 -7.20
C LYS A 88 -8.40 -29.82 -8.22
N GLN A 89 -7.86 -29.40 -9.37
CA GLN A 89 -7.20 -30.30 -10.33
C GLN A 89 -5.74 -30.64 -9.94
N LEU A 90 -5.14 -29.92 -8.99
CA LEU A 90 -3.81 -30.21 -8.45
C LEU A 90 -3.96 -31.18 -7.27
N ASN A 91 -3.46 -32.40 -7.42
CA ASN A 91 -3.53 -33.47 -6.43
C ASN A 91 -3.09 -33.04 -5.02
N SER A 92 -3.67 -33.69 -4.00
CA SER A 92 -3.67 -33.34 -2.56
C SER A 92 -2.33 -33.04 -1.88
N CYS A 93 -1.18 -33.29 -2.52
CA CYS A 93 0.15 -33.03 -1.95
C CYS A 93 0.63 -31.57 -2.07
N GLN A 94 0.12 -30.76 -3.02
CA GLN A 94 0.60 -29.39 -3.23
C GLN A 94 -0.15 -28.32 -2.41
N TYR A 95 -1.36 -28.64 -1.93
CA TYR A 95 -2.25 -27.70 -1.24
C TYR A 95 -1.72 -27.22 0.11
N LYS A 96 -0.93 -28.04 0.82
CA LYS A 96 -0.36 -27.67 2.13
C LYS A 96 0.67 -26.54 2.03
N LYS A 97 1.39 -26.42 0.90
CA LYS A 97 2.50 -25.48 0.75
C LYS A 97 2.06 -24.04 0.44
N ILE A 98 0.89 -23.87 -0.20
CA ILE A 98 0.41 -22.55 -0.62
C ILE A 98 -0.23 -21.77 0.54
N ILE A 99 -0.90 -22.46 1.48
CA ILE A 99 -1.50 -21.78 2.64
C ILE A 99 -0.45 -21.41 3.68
N GLU A 100 0.59 -22.22 3.87
CA GLU A 100 1.70 -21.85 4.77
C GLU A 100 2.45 -20.60 4.30
N CYS A 101 2.64 -20.39 2.99
CA CYS A 101 3.28 -19.17 2.47
C CYS A 101 2.44 -17.88 2.63
N SER A 102 1.14 -17.97 2.93
CA SER A 102 0.28 -16.80 3.16
C SER A 102 0.07 -16.47 4.65
N LEU A 103 0.70 -17.26 5.53
CA LEU A 103 0.60 -17.15 6.99
C LEU A 103 1.94 -16.79 7.67
N TYR A 104 2.98 -16.47 6.88
CA TYR A 104 4.26 -15.93 7.35
C TYR A 104 4.52 -14.56 6.73
#